data_AF-A0A803KP77-F1
#
_entry.id   AF-A0A803KP77-F1
#
_cell.length_a   1.000
_cell.length_b   1.000
_cell.length_c   1.000
_cell.angle_alpha   90.00
_cell.angle_beta   90.00
_cell.angle_gamma   90.00
#
_symmetry.space_group_name_H-M   'P 1'
#
loop_
_entity.id
_entity.type
_entity.pdbx_description
1 polymer ?
#
loop_
_entity_poly.entity_id
_entity_poly.type
_entity_poly.pdbx_seq_one_letter_code
_entity_poly.pdbx_strand_id
1 'polypeptide(L)'
;MWLSIMQSVPLASQEAAGAIEAYHIKLKSKLYDDSHLGAFQRVDWLVHKLTAELHSSYWLDRYSDEHDTFKDVKEAYISSTSWQRALQIPDTAVCFHDNDESFAKVQSQKDNNVSHIVWNPGSEFAFCDCAWALQGNLCKHVIKVNMMCEIRQGLHSMSFHSFKDLLTTLLRKPMDDSIELDKAMALTQQMLNQVQSLVKLTSASDIGTVVNSLPLKWVSRKTRTSAPKSSATSALLSTSDNDNRNAAAQQSHRKRKRL
;
A
#
# COMPACT_ATOMS: atom_id res chain seq x y z
N MET A 1 -14.97 27.92 11.20
CA MET A 1 -15.32 26.98 10.10
C MET A 1 -14.08 26.47 9.36
N TRP A 2 -13.25 27.33 8.74
CA TRP A 2 -12.05 26.89 8.00
C TRP A 2 -10.96 26.24 8.87
N LEU A 3 -10.66 26.82 10.05
CA LEU A 3 -9.70 26.22 11.00
C LEU A 3 -10.12 24.84 11.50
N SER A 4 -11.42 24.65 11.78
CA SER A 4 -11.96 23.34 12.18
C SER A 4 -11.88 22.31 11.05
N ILE A 5 -12.08 22.73 9.80
CA ILE A 5 -11.94 21.85 8.63
C ILE A 5 -10.46 21.43 8.48
N MET A 6 -9.52 22.38 8.55
CA MET A 6 -8.08 22.07 8.47
C MET A 6 -7.58 21.17 9.59
N GLN A 7 -8.20 21.21 10.77
CA GLN A 7 -7.90 20.28 11.86
C GLN A 7 -8.51 18.89 11.66
N SER A 8 -9.60 18.78 10.89
CA SER A 8 -10.37 17.54 10.73
C SER A 8 -10.07 16.75 9.45
N VAL A 9 -9.50 17.40 8.44
CA VAL A 9 -9.19 16.79 7.13
C VAL A 9 -7.69 16.52 7.06
N PRO A 10 -7.24 15.33 6.60
CA PRO A 10 -5.83 15.08 6.39
C PRO A 10 -5.25 16.12 5.43
N LEU A 11 -4.35 16.95 5.96
CA LEU A 11 -3.63 17.95 5.18
C LEU A 11 -2.65 17.23 4.26
N ALA A 12 -2.66 17.56 2.97
CA ALA A 12 -1.67 17.05 2.03
C ALA A 12 -0.28 17.61 2.39
N SER A 13 0.76 16.78 2.31
CA SER A 13 2.13 17.25 2.53
C SER A 13 2.52 18.30 1.48
N GLN A 14 3.50 19.14 1.81
CA GLN A 14 4.03 20.14 0.85
C GLN A 14 4.61 19.47 -0.41
N GLU A 15 5.14 18.25 -0.28
CA GLU A 15 5.55 17.42 -1.42
C GLU A 15 4.37 17.04 -2.31
N ALA A 16 3.29 16.51 -1.71
CA ALA A 16 2.09 16.13 -2.46
C ALA A 16 1.44 17.36 -3.12
N ALA A 17 1.38 18.49 -2.41
CA ALA A 17 0.87 19.75 -2.93
C ALA A 17 1.73 20.25 -4.12
N GLY A 18 3.06 20.16 -4.02
CA GLY A 18 3.98 20.51 -5.10
C GLY A 18 3.86 19.59 -6.32
N ALA A 19 3.62 18.29 -6.12
CA ALA A 19 3.37 17.34 -7.20
C ALA A 19 2.04 17.62 -7.92
N ILE A 20 0.99 17.92 -7.16
CA ILE A 20 -0.33 18.31 -7.68
C ILE A 20 -0.23 19.61 -8.48
N GLU A 21 0.47 20.63 -7.95
CA GLU A 21 0.72 21.89 -8.64
C GLU A 21 1.41 21.66 -9.98
N ALA A 22 2.52 20.91 -10.01
CA ALA A 22 3.26 20.63 -11.23
C ALA A 22 2.41 19.87 -12.27
N TYR A 23 1.65 18.88 -11.82
CA TYR A 23 0.72 18.15 -12.68
C TYR A 23 -0.32 19.09 -13.31
N HIS A 24 -0.90 20.00 -12.52
CA HIS A 24 -1.87 20.97 -13.02
C HIS A 24 -1.25 22.03 -13.94
N ILE A 25 -0.02 22.47 -13.68
CA ILE A 25 0.70 23.38 -14.59
C ILE A 25 0.94 22.69 -15.93
N LYS A 26 1.39 21.43 -15.92
CA LYS A 26 1.61 20.63 -17.13
C LYS A 26 0.31 20.33 -17.88
N LEU A 27 -0.77 20.05 -17.15
CA LEU A 27 -2.12 19.93 -17.71
C LEU A 27 -2.52 21.22 -18.41
N LYS A 28 -2.38 22.38 -17.75
CA LYS A 28 -2.72 23.68 -18.33
C LYS A 28 -1.89 23.96 -19.58
N SER A 29 -0.58 23.74 -19.56
CA SER A 29 0.27 24.00 -20.73
C SER A 29 -0.05 23.08 -21.92
N LYS A 30 -0.41 21.82 -21.66
CA LYS A 30 -0.77 20.85 -22.71
C LYS A 30 -2.19 21.03 -23.24
N LEU A 31 -3.11 21.46 -22.38
CA LEU A 31 -4.49 21.71 -22.76
C LEU A 31 -4.62 23.05 -23.48
N TYR A 32 -4.11 24.14 -22.92
CA TYR A 32 -4.23 25.47 -23.51
C TYR A 32 -3.19 25.75 -24.60
N ASP A 33 -2.73 24.72 -25.31
CA ASP A 33 -1.94 24.89 -26.52
C ASP A 33 -2.88 25.35 -27.65
N ASP A 34 -2.69 26.59 -28.11
CA ASP A 34 -3.56 27.28 -29.07
C ASP A 34 -3.79 26.49 -30.37
N SER A 35 -2.88 25.56 -30.68
CA SER A 35 -2.93 24.67 -31.85
C SER A 35 -4.17 23.74 -31.89
N HIS A 36 -4.82 23.47 -30.76
CA HIS A 36 -5.88 22.45 -30.67
C HIS A 36 -7.15 22.89 -29.94
N LEU A 37 -7.37 24.20 -29.75
CA LEU A 37 -8.56 24.73 -29.06
C LEU A 37 -9.90 24.22 -29.63
N GLY A 38 -9.98 23.98 -30.96
CA GLY A 38 -11.17 23.40 -31.60
C GLY A 38 -11.37 21.90 -31.35
N ALA A 39 -10.33 21.17 -30.93
CA ALA A 39 -10.38 19.74 -30.66
C ALA A 39 -10.87 19.41 -29.23
N PHE A 40 -10.93 20.41 -28.32
CA PHE A 40 -11.45 20.25 -26.97
C PHE A 40 -12.87 19.71 -26.89
N GLN A 41 -13.68 19.99 -27.92
CA GLN A 41 -15.05 19.52 -27.98
C GLN A 41 -15.15 18.01 -28.21
N ARG A 42 -14.07 17.35 -28.64
CA ARG A 42 -14.07 15.91 -28.87
C ARG A 42 -13.49 15.15 -27.68
N VAL A 43 -14.31 14.25 -27.14
CA VAL A 43 -13.96 13.42 -25.98
C VAL A 43 -12.80 12.48 -26.28
N ASP A 44 -12.70 11.95 -27.51
CA ASP A 44 -11.60 11.07 -27.96
C ASP A 44 -10.23 11.78 -27.86
N TRP A 45 -10.17 13.03 -28.31
CA TRP A 45 -8.96 13.84 -28.23
C TRP A 45 -8.58 14.14 -26.78
N LEU A 46 -9.55 14.51 -25.94
CA LEU A 46 -9.31 14.78 -24.52
C LEU A 46 -8.79 13.53 -23.79
N VAL A 47 -9.42 12.37 -24.02
CA VAL A 47 -8.96 11.10 -23.44
C VAL A 47 -7.53 10.78 -23.89
N HIS A 48 -7.23 10.94 -25.18
CA HIS A 48 -5.88 10.74 -25.70
C HIS A 48 -4.87 11.69 -25.03
N LYS A 49 -5.16 12.99 -24.96
CA LYS A 49 -4.27 13.98 -24.32
C LYS A 49 -4.02 13.67 -22.85
N LEU A 50 -5.06 13.36 -22.09
CA LEU A 50 -4.92 13.08 -20.66
C LEU A 50 -4.17 11.78 -20.40
N THR A 51 -4.48 10.71 -21.12
CA THR A 51 -3.90 9.38 -20.84
C THR A 51 -2.55 9.17 -21.52
N ALA A 52 -2.45 9.49 -22.80
CA ALA A 52 -1.30 9.15 -23.64
C ALA A 52 -0.20 10.22 -23.63
N GLU A 53 -0.52 11.47 -23.34
CA GLU A 53 0.50 12.54 -23.24
C GLU A 53 0.73 12.99 -21.80
N LEU A 54 -0.32 13.36 -21.06
CA LEU A 54 -0.13 13.94 -19.72
C LEU A 54 0.24 12.88 -18.69
N HIS A 55 -0.58 11.85 -18.53
CA HIS A 55 -0.39 10.84 -17.48
C HIS A 55 0.87 9.99 -17.74
N SER A 56 1.07 9.54 -18.98
CA SER A 56 2.28 8.82 -19.39
C SER A 56 3.56 9.64 -19.17
N SER A 57 3.57 10.93 -19.53
CA SER A 57 4.75 11.78 -19.34
C SER A 57 5.00 12.08 -17.88
N TYR A 58 3.97 12.22 -17.05
CA TYR A 58 4.14 12.36 -15.60
C TYR A 58 4.86 11.14 -14.99
N TRP A 59 4.47 9.92 -15.40
CA TRP A 59 5.16 8.71 -14.95
C TRP A 59 6.58 8.60 -15.48
N LEU A 60 6.83 9.01 -16.72
CA LEU A 60 8.19 9.06 -17.29
C LEU A 60 9.07 10.06 -16.54
N ASP A 61 8.53 11.23 -16.20
CA ASP A 61 9.22 12.25 -15.43
C ASP A 61 9.59 11.73 -14.03
N ARG A 62 8.65 11.06 -13.34
CA ARG A 62 8.92 10.45 -12.04
C ARG A 62 9.97 9.34 -12.11
N TYR A 63 9.85 8.47 -13.12
CA TYR A 63 10.80 7.39 -13.34
C TYR A 63 12.21 7.91 -13.66
N SER A 64 12.30 8.98 -14.46
CA SER A 64 13.58 9.61 -14.80
C SER A 64 14.25 10.23 -13.57
N ASP A 65 13.48 10.83 -12.67
CA ASP A 65 13.98 11.35 -11.39
C ASP A 65 14.49 10.23 -10.46
N GLU A 66 13.69 9.19 -10.26
CA GLU A 66 14.00 8.06 -9.37
C GLU A 66 15.22 7.23 -9.84
N HIS A 67 15.38 7.05 -11.15
CA HIS A 67 16.44 6.22 -11.73
C HIS A 67 17.61 7.00 -12.32
N ASP A 68 17.59 8.34 -12.26
CA ASP A 68 18.58 9.23 -12.89
C ASP A 68 18.81 8.91 -14.38
N THR A 69 17.72 8.55 -15.07
CA THR A 69 17.72 8.24 -16.51
C THR A 69 17.17 9.43 -17.29
N PHE A 70 17.67 9.70 -18.50
CA PHE A 70 17.22 10.82 -19.35
C PHE A 70 17.34 12.22 -18.70
N LYS A 71 18.55 12.80 -18.76
CA LYS A 71 18.88 14.09 -18.13
C LYS A 71 17.94 15.23 -18.53
N ASP A 72 17.59 15.33 -19.80
CA ASP A 72 16.75 16.43 -20.31
C ASP A 72 15.32 16.37 -19.75
N VAL A 73 14.75 15.17 -19.64
CA VAL A 73 13.41 14.93 -19.08
C VAL A 73 13.41 15.25 -17.59
N LYS A 74 14.45 14.79 -16.89
CA LYS A 74 14.65 15.06 -15.47
C LYS A 74 14.77 16.56 -15.18
N GLU A 75 15.56 17.30 -15.96
CA GLU A 75 15.72 18.75 -15.76
C GLU A 75 14.40 19.50 -15.97
N ALA A 76 13.64 19.13 -17.01
CA ALA A 76 12.31 19.68 -17.25
C ALA A 76 11.36 19.38 -16.07
N TYR A 77 11.36 18.15 -15.56
CA TYR A 77 10.55 17.77 -14.40
C TYR A 77 10.93 18.56 -13.15
N ILE A 78 12.22 18.63 -12.83
CA ILE A 78 12.70 19.39 -11.67
C ILE A 78 12.28 20.85 -11.78
N SER A 79 12.41 21.46 -12.96
CA SER A 79 11.99 22.86 -13.18
C SER A 79 10.49 23.09 -12.96
N SER A 80 9.67 22.06 -13.17
CA SER A 80 8.21 22.13 -13.09
C SER A 80 7.66 22.06 -11.66
N THR A 81 8.34 21.38 -10.74
CA THR A 81 7.87 21.22 -9.36
C THR A 81 8.51 22.26 -8.44
N SER A 82 7.71 22.87 -7.56
CA SER A 82 8.23 23.75 -6.50
C SER A 82 9.07 22.98 -5.48
N TRP A 83 8.73 21.72 -5.23
CA TRP A 83 9.44 20.82 -4.32
C TRP A 83 10.86 20.48 -4.79
N GLN A 84 11.04 19.98 -6.02
CA GLN A 84 12.39 19.64 -6.51
C GLN A 84 13.26 20.88 -6.65
N ARG A 85 12.68 22.02 -7.08
CA ARG A 85 13.40 23.30 -7.07
C ARG A 85 13.83 23.75 -5.68
N ALA A 86 13.09 23.39 -4.64
CA ALA A 86 13.47 23.67 -3.26
C ALA A 86 14.66 22.81 -2.84
N LEU A 87 14.65 21.52 -3.17
CA LEU A 87 15.77 20.59 -2.89
C LEU A 87 17.09 21.04 -3.54
N GLN A 88 17.03 21.71 -4.68
CA GLN A 88 18.22 22.27 -5.33
C GLN A 88 18.82 23.49 -4.60
N ILE A 89 18.06 24.17 -3.73
CA ILE A 89 18.58 25.30 -2.96
C ILE A 89 19.52 24.74 -1.89
N PRO A 90 20.81 25.16 -1.83
CA PRO A 90 21.72 24.67 -0.81
C PRO A 90 21.31 25.22 0.56
N ASP A 91 21.56 24.44 1.63
CA ASP A 91 21.24 24.84 3.00
C ASP A 91 21.99 26.13 3.41
N THR A 92 23.20 26.33 2.88
CA THR A 92 24.02 27.52 3.11
C THR A 92 23.40 28.81 2.55
N ALA A 93 22.47 28.71 1.60
CA ALA A 93 21.77 29.86 1.04
C ALA A 93 20.61 30.35 1.91
N VAL A 94 20.30 29.64 3.00
CA VAL A 94 19.23 30.03 3.93
C VAL A 94 19.85 30.58 5.21
N CYS A 95 19.48 31.80 5.56
CA CYS A 95 19.92 32.45 6.79
C CYS A 95 18.71 32.69 7.70
N PHE A 96 18.76 32.12 8.90
CA PHE A 96 17.87 32.45 10.00
C PHE A 96 18.54 33.55 10.83
N HIS A 97 17.87 34.68 11.06
CA HIS A 97 18.41 35.72 11.93
C HIS A 97 18.24 35.29 13.38
N ASP A 98 19.31 35.33 14.18
CA ASP A 98 19.32 34.84 15.56
C ASP A 98 18.45 35.67 16.53
N ASN A 99 18.04 36.88 16.12
CA ASN A 99 17.22 37.78 16.94
C ASN A 99 15.73 37.76 16.59
N ASP A 100 15.34 37.29 15.40
CA ASP A 100 13.96 37.32 14.90
C ASP A 100 13.57 35.98 14.28
N GLU A 101 12.91 35.11 15.05
CA GLU A 101 12.34 33.84 14.55
C GLU A 101 11.19 34.05 13.54
N SER A 102 10.78 35.30 13.32
CA SER A 102 9.63 35.65 12.48
C SER A 102 9.92 35.59 10.98
N PHE A 103 11.18 35.63 10.54
CA PHE A 103 11.53 35.55 9.13
C PHE A 103 12.88 34.85 8.84
N ALA A 104 12.95 34.20 7.67
CA ALA A 104 14.16 33.62 7.12
C ALA A 104 14.51 34.30 5.78
N LYS A 105 15.80 34.44 5.49
CA LYS A 105 16.27 34.96 4.19
C LYS A 105 16.81 33.82 3.35
N VAL A 106 16.41 33.76 2.09
CA VAL A 106 16.89 32.80 1.11
C VAL A 106 17.60 33.54 -0.02
N GLN A 107 18.88 33.28 -0.21
CA GLN A 107 19.68 33.87 -1.28
C GLN A 107 19.31 33.24 -2.62
N SER A 108 19.16 34.06 -3.66
CA SER A 108 18.88 33.59 -5.02
C SER A 108 20.10 32.88 -5.59
N GLN A 109 19.86 31.71 -6.22
CA GLN A 109 20.91 30.95 -6.91
C GLN A 109 21.43 31.65 -8.17
N LYS A 110 20.59 32.47 -8.82
CA LYS A 110 20.96 33.15 -10.07
C LYS A 110 21.77 34.42 -9.80
N ASP A 111 21.40 35.15 -8.74
CA ASP A 111 21.99 36.43 -8.38
C ASP A 111 22.21 36.49 -6.87
N ASN A 112 23.46 36.42 -6.42
CA ASN A 112 23.81 36.47 -5.00
C ASN A 112 23.40 37.78 -4.32
N ASN A 113 23.14 38.84 -5.08
CA ASN A 113 22.68 40.13 -4.56
C ASN A 113 21.19 40.17 -4.27
N VAL A 114 20.42 39.17 -4.73
CA VAL A 114 18.97 39.11 -4.52
C VAL A 114 18.70 38.09 -3.41
N SER A 115 18.06 38.54 -2.33
CA SER A 115 17.56 37.68 -1.26
C SER A 115 16.05 37.79 -1.17
N HIS A 116 15.39 36.65 -1.01
CA HIS A 116 13.95 36.55 -0.75
C HIS A 116 13.69 36.38 0.74
N ILE A 117 12.69 37.09 1.25
CA ILE A 117 12.26 36.97 2.64
C ILE A 117 11.10 35.98 2.70
N VAL A 118 11.20 35.04 3.63
CA VAL A 118 10.15 34.09 4.01
C VAL A 118 9.68 34.43 5.42
N TRP A 119 8.40 34.70 5.57
CA TRP A 119 7.76 35.00 6.85
C TRP A 119 7.15 33.75 7.46
N ASN A 120 7.12 33.68 8.81
CA ASN A 120 6.64 32.53 9.59
C ASN A 120 7.31 31.20 9.19
N PRO A 121 8.66 31.11 9.25
CA PRO A 121 9.38 29.90 8.88
C PRO A 121 8.92 28.69 9.71
N GLY A 122 8.78 27.52 9.09
CA GLY A 122 8.33 26.29 9.75
C GLY A 122 6.81 26.13 9.85
N SER A 123 6.03 27.13 9.41
CA SER A 123 4.58 27.07 9.34
C SER A 123 4.09 26.67 7.94
N GLU A 124 2.94 26.01 7.87
CA GLU A 124 2.23 25.78 6.60
C GLU A 124 1.64 27.07 6.01
N PHE A 125 1.52 28.12 6.83
CA PHE A 125 1.08 29.46 6.42
C PHE A 125 2.24 30.41 6.15
N ALA A 126 3.45 29.87 5.95
CA ALA A 126 4.60 30.64 5.55
C ALA A 126 4.40 31.23 4.15
N PHE A 127 4.87 32.46 3.95
CA PHE A 127 4.78 33.14 2.66
C PHE A 127 6.09 33.83 2.31
N CYS A 128 6.32 34.00 1.01
CA CYS A 128 7.55 34.56 0.46
C CYS A 128 7.25 35.80 -0.39
N ASP A 129 8.18 36.72 -0.44
CA ASP A 129 8.11 37.95 -1.26
C ASP A 129 8.40 37.75 -2.75
N CYS A 130 8.69 36.52 -3.21
CA CYS A 130 9.03 36.27 -4.60
C CYS A 130 7.79 36.36 -5.52
N ALA A 131 8.00 36.75 -6.77
CA ALA A 131 6.91 36.93 -7.74
C ALA A 131 6.03 35.68 -7.92
N TRP A 132 6.60 34.48 -7.82
CA TRP A 132 5.86 33.22 -7.91
C TRP A 132 4.91 33.02 -6.72
N ALA A 133 5.38 33.33 -5.50
CA ALA A 133 4.57 33.25 -4.29
C ALA A 133 3.45 34.29 -4.27
N LEU A 134 3.71 35.50 -4.76
CA LEU A 134 2.72 36.58 -4.85
C LEU A 134 1.55 36.26 -5.79
N GLN A 135 1.74 35.33 -6.74
CA GLN A 135 0.66 34.81 -7.59
C GLN A 135 -0.21 33.75 -6.90
N GLY A 136 0.10 33.39 -5.65
CA GLY A 136 -0.59 32.33 -4.90
C GLY A 136 -0.09 30.92 -5.21
N ASN A 137 1.02 30.78 -5.92
CA ASN A 137 1.63 29.48 -6.22
C ASN A 137 2.54 29.00 -5.09
N LEU A 138 2.81 27.70 -5.02
CA LEU A 138 3.72 27.14 -4.02
C LEU A 138 5.15 27.60 -4.31
N CYS A 139 5.77 28.17 -3.29
CA CYS A 139 7.10 28.76 -3.43
C CYS A 139 8.20 27.80 -2.98
N LYS A 140 9.20 27.61 -3.84
CA LYS A 140 10.40 26.84 -3.53
C LYS A 140 11.15 27.35 -2.29
N HIS A 141 11.15 28.67 -2.04
CA HIS A 141 11.83 29.26 -0.88
C HIS A 141 11.12 28.89 0.43
N VAL A 142 9.78 28.91 0.43
CA VAL A 142 8.97 28.52 1.59
C VAL A 142 9.20 27.05 1.93
N ILE A 143 9.12 26.18 0.91
CA ILE A 143 9.37 24.74 1.07
C ILE A 143 10.78 24.50 1.64
N LYS A 144 11.80 25.14 1.08
CA LYS A 144 13.19 24.98 1.54
C LYS A 144 13.37 25.39 3.00
N VAL A 145 12.83 26.55 3.38
CA VAL A 145 12.91 27.07 4.75
C VAL A 145 12.20 26.12 5.73
N ASN A 146 11.04 25.60 5.34
CA ASN A 146 10.28 24.66 6.17
C ASN A 146 11.04 23.34 6.38
N MET A 147 11.65 22.78 5.33
CA MET A 147 12.52 21.59 5.45
C MET A 147 13.65 21.82 6.47
N MET A 148 14.27 23.00 6.46
CA MET A 148 15.33 23.32 7.42
C MET A 148 14.81 23.52 8.84
N CYS A 149 13.60 24.05 9.00
CA CYS A 149 12.96 24.17 10.32
C CYS A 149 12.59 22.80 10.90
N GLU A 150 12.09 21.88 10.06
CA GLU A 150 11.84 20.49 10.45
C GLU A 150 13.12 19.84 11.03
N ILE A 151 14.26 20.06 10.39
CA ILE A 151 15.56 19.51 10.84
C ILE A 151 16.07 20.22 12.12
N ARG A 152 15.98 21.55 12.20
CA ARG A 152 16.57 22.35 13.30
C ARG A 152 15.75 22.32 14.58
N GLN A 153 14.42 22.40 14.47
CA GLN A 153 13.51 22.58 15.60
C GLN A 153 12.68 21.33 15.90
N GLY A 154 12.76 20.28 15.07
CA GLY A 154 11.86 19.13 15.16
C GLY A 154 10.39 19.50 14.93
N LEU A 155 10.15 20.69 14.35
CA LEU A 155 8.82 21.19 14.07
C LEU A 155 8.31 20.50 12.82
N HIS A 156 7.48 19.48 13.00
CA HIS A 156 6.89 18.74 11.89
C HIS A 156 5.75 19.51 11.22
N SER A 157 5.58 19.35 9.92
CA SER A 157 4.37 19.83 9.21
C SER A 157 3.08 19.31 9.86
N MET A 158 1.98 20.07 9.74
CA MET A 158 0.68 19.65 10.27
C MET A 158 0.18 18.41 9.55
N SER A 159 0.49 18.25 8.25
CA SER A 159 0.24 17.01 7.51
C SER A 159 0.88 15.78 8.19
N PHE A 160 2.14 15.90 8.62
CA PHE A 160 2.82 14.83 9.34
C PHE A 160 2.23 14.60 10.73
N HIS A 161 1.87 15.67 11.45
CA HIS A 161 1.22 15.55 12.76
C HIS A 161 -0.13 14.84 12.65
N SER A 162 -0.96 15.24 11.69
CA SER A 162 -2.25 14.60 11.38
C SER A 162 -2.07 13.14 10.99
N PHE A 163 -1.07 12.82 10.16
CA PHE A 163 -0.75 11.45 9.78
C PHE A 163 -0.33 10.62 11.01
N LYS A 164 0.54 11.15 11.86
CA LYS A 164 0.99 10.50 13.09
C LYS A 164 -0.17 10.28 14.07
N ASP A 165 -1.05 11.25 14.22
CA ASP A 165 -2.23 11.15 15.07
C ASP A 165 -3.20 10.09 14.54
N LEU A 166 -3.40 10.05 13.21
CA LEU A 166 -4.21 9.03 12.55
C LEU A 166 -3.61 7.62 12.76
N LEU A 167 -2.30 7.45 12.58
CA LEU A 167 -1.62 6.20 12.87
C LEU A 167 -1.71 5.81 14.35
N THR A 168 -1.55 6.77 15.27
CA THR A 168 -1.66 6.54 16.70
C THR A 168 -3.09 6.14 17.09
N THR A 169 -4.08 6.75 16.43
CA THR A 169 -5.50 6.41 16.61
C THR A 169 -5.80 5.01 16.09
N LEU A 170 -5.33 4.67 14.89
CA LEU A 170 -5.44 3.32 14.32
C LEU A 170 -4.73 2.28 15.18
N LEU A 171 -3.59 2.61 15.79
CA LEU A 171 -2.88 1.72 16.69
C LEU A 171 -3.65 1.50 18.01
N ARG A 172 -4.24 2.57 18.58
CA ARG A 172 -5.01 2.50 19.83
C ARG A 172 -6.37 1.83 19.65
N LYS A 173 -6.98 2.01 18.49
CA LYS A 173 -8.25 1.40 18.10
C LYS A 173 -8.11 0.85 16.68
N PRO A 174 -7.57 -0.36 16.51
CA PRO A 174 -7.56 -1.02 15.21
C PRO A 174 -9.00 -1.09 14.71
N MET A 175 -9.20 -0.85 13.41
CA MET A 175 -10.52 -0.98 12.79
C MET A 175 -11.12 -2.34 13.15
N ASP A 176 -12.31 -2.32 13.75
CA ASP A 176 -12.99 -3.52 14.27
C ASP A 176 -13.28 -4.57 13.16
N ASP A 177 -13.17 -4.19 11.88
CA ASP A 177 -13.39 -5.03 10.69
C ASP A 177 -12.10 -5.33 9.88
N SER A 178 -10.96 -5.43 10.55
CA SER A 178 -9.69 -5.80 9.91
C SER A 178 -9.55 -7.32 9.77
N ILE A 179 -9.22 -7.82 8.57
CA ILE A 179 -8.81 -9.23 8.34
C ILE A 179 -7.68 -9.65 9.30
N GLU A 180 -6.80 -8.71 9.67
CA GLU A 180 -5.70 -8.99 10.60
C GLU A 180 -6.21 -9.14 12.05
N LEU A 181 -7.29 -8.44 12.43
CA LEU A 181 -7.96 -8.63 13.72
C LEU A 181 -8.66 -9.99 13.77
N ASP A 182 -9.35 -10.38 12.70
CA ASP A 182 -9.97 -11.71 12.58
C ASP A 182 -8.94 -12.84 12.67
N LYS A 183 -7.79 -12.69 11.98
CA LYS A 183 -6.66 -13.62 12.10
C LYS A 183 -6.13 -13.69 13.53
N ALA A 184 -5.97 -12.54 14.20
CA ALA A 184 -5.50 -12.50 15.58
C ALA A 184 -6.52 -13.13 16.56
N MET A 185 -7.81 -12.89 16.39
CA MET A 185 -8.88 -13.51 17.17
C MET A 185 -8.95 -15.02 16.94
N ALA A 186 -8.84 -15.48 15.69
CA ALA A 186 -8.81 -16.91 15.37
C ALA A 186 -7.61 -17.61 16.02
N LEU A 187 -6.42 -16.98 15.97
CA LEU A 187 -5.20 -17.51 16.59
C LEU A 187 -5.33 -17.57 18.12
N THR A 188 -5.80 -16.50 18.74
CA THR A 188 -5.99 -16.44 20.20
C THR A 188 -7.04 -17.46 20.66
N GLN A 189 -8.13 -17.65 19.92
CA GLN A 189 -9.13 -18.67 20.22
C GLN A 189 -8.56 -20.09 20.04
N GLN A 190 -7.73 -20.32 19.02
CA GLN A 190 -7.04 -21.59 18.83
C GLN A 190 -6.09 -21.89 19.99
N MET A 191 -5.28 -20.92 20.41
CA MET A 191 -4.37 -21.07 21.55
C MET A 191 -5.14 -21.29 22.85
N LEU A 192 -6.25 -20.57 23.06
CA LEU A 192 -7.12 -20.79 24.22
C LEU A 192 -7.69 -22.21 24.25
N ASN A 193 -8.17 -22.72 23.10
CA ASN A 193 -8.67 -24.09 22.98
C ASN A 193 -7.56 -25.12 23.26
N GLN A 194 -6.34 -24.87 22.81
CA GLN A 194 -5.18 -25.72 23.10
C GLN A 194 -4.85 -25.72 24.59
N VAL A 195 -4.80 -24.55 25.23
CA VAL A 195 -4.55 -24.44 26.68
C VAL A 195 -5.65 -25.14 27.47
N GLN A 196 -6.92 -24.93 27.12
CA GLN A 196 -8.04 -25.62 27.76
C GLN A 196 -7.98 -27.14 27.56
N SER A 197 -7.60 -27.62 26.37
CA SER A 197 -7.39 -29.05 26.11
C SER A 197 -6.25 -29.61 26.95
N LEU A 198 -5.15 -28.87 27.10
CA LEU A 198 -4.02 -29.28 27.94
C LEU A 198 -4.43 -29.33 29.41
N VAL A 199 -5.13 -28.32 29.92
CA VAL A 199 -5.66 -28.31 31.28
C VAL A 199 -6.60 -29.50 31.52
N LYS A 200 -7.50 -29.80 30.57
CA LYS A 200 -8.37 -30.98 30.63
C LYS A 200 -7.57 -32.28 30.72
N LEU A 201 -6.53 -32.43 29.90
CA LEU A 201 -5.64 -33.60 29.93
C LEU A 201 -4.89 -33.72 31.27
N THR A 202 -4.42 -32.62 31.83
CA THR A 202 -3.69 -32.62 33.11
C THR A 202 -4.61 -32.86 34.31
N SER A 203 -5.87 -32.44 34.23
CA SER A 203 -6.87 -32.61 35.28
C SER A 203 -7.61 -33.96 35.25
N ALA A 204 -7.50 -34.72 34.15
CA ALA A 204 -8.21 -35.99 33.98
C ALA A 204 -7.49 -37.14 34.70
N SER A 205 -8.23 -37.91 35.50
CA SER A 205 -7.72 -39.12 36.17
C SER A 205 -7.57 -40.32 35.23
N ASP A 206 -8.23 -40.29 34.06
CA ASP A 206 -8.19 -41.35 33.04
C ASP A 206 -8.13 -40.76 31.63
N ILE A 207 -7.02 -41.04 30.92
CA ILE A 207 -6.71 -40.56 29.57
C ILE A 207 -7.72 -41.10 28.55
N GLY A 208 -8.33 -42.26 28.79
CA GLY A 208 -9.32 -42.87 27.88
C GLY A 208 -10.56 -42.01 27.67
N THR A 209 -10.98 -41.25 28.69
CA THR A 209 -12.15 -40.35 28.61
C THR A 209 -11.88 -39.13 27.72
N VAL A 210 -10.66 -38.59 27.74
CA VAL A 210 -10.27 -37.44 26.92
C VAL A 210 -10.11 -37.84 25.45
N VAL A 211 -9.50 -39.00 25.19
CA VAL A 211 -9.31 -39.53 23.82
C VAL A 211 -10.65 -39.76 23.10
N ASN A 212 -11.68 -40.22 23.82
CA ASN A 212 -13.02 -40.42 23.26
C ASN A 212 -13.76 -39.12 22.93
N SER A 213 -13.35 -37.99 23.54
CA SER A 213 -13.91 -36.66 23.30
C SER A 213 -13.22 -35.91 22.14
N LEU A 214 -12.10 -36.43 21.64
CA LEU A 214 -11.40 -35.82 20.50
C LEU A 214 -12.16 -36.08 19.19
N PRO A 215 -12.22 -35.10 18.27
CA PRO A 215 -12.98 -35.22 17.03
C PRO A 215 -12.42 -36.30 16.09
N LEU A 216 -11.13 -36.62 16.20
CA LEU A 216 -10.48 -37.68 15.43
C LEU A 216 -10.59 -39.02 16.16
N LYS A 217 -11.62 -39.81 15.82
CA LYS A 217 -11.77 -41.19 16.28
C LYS A 217 -10.83 -42.10 15.47
N TRP A 218 -9.73 -42.52 16.08
CA TRP A 218 -8.86 -43.55 15.53
C TRP A 218 -9.60 -44.89 15.55
N VAL A 219 -10.23 -45.26 14.45
CA VAL A 219 -10.81 -46.60 14.30
C VAL A 219 -9.65 -47.58 14.12
N SER A 220 -9.37 -48.38 15.15
CA SER A 220 -8.40 -49.47 15.04
C SER A 220 -8.89 -50.45 13.98
N ARG A 221 -8.14 -50.61 12.90
CA ARG A 221 -8.44 -51.55 11.83
C ARG A 221 -8.26 -52.97 12.40
N LYS A 222 -9.37 -53.66 12.65
CA LYS A 222 -9.44 -55.00 13.25
C LYS A 222 -8.50 -55.97 12.54
N THR A 223 -7.44 -56.38 13.24
CA THR A 223 -6.46 -57.36 12.80
C THR A 223 -7.18 -58.70 12.56
N ARG A 224 -7.02 -59.29 11.37
CA ARG A 224 -7.47 -60.66 11.10
C ARG A 224 -6.62 -61.63 11.92
N THR A 225 -7.13 -62.11 13.05
CA THR A 225 -6.56 -63.26 13.75
C THR A 225 -7.20 -64.55 13.27
N SER A 226 -6.35 -65.41 12.70
CA SER A 226 -6.32 -66.87 12.81
C SER A 226 -7.66 -67.63 12.79
N ALA A 227 -7.94 -68.30 11.66
CA ALA A 227 -8.92 -69.36 11.57
C ALA A 227 -8.49 -70.59 12.40
N PRO A 228 -9.40 -71.23 13.18
CA PRO A 228 -9.18 -72.57 13.69
C PRO A 228 -9.64 -73.61 12.67
N LYS A 229 -8.83 -74.67 12.49
CA LYS A 229 -9.19 -75.91 11.78
C LYS A 229 -10.08 -76.78 12.69
N SER A 230 -11.16 -77.32 12.13
CA SER A 230 -11.70 -78.63 12.53
C SER A 230 -12.15 -79.39 11.28
N SER A 231 -11.78 -80.67 11.26
CA SER A 231 -11.80 -81.60 10.13
C SER A 231 -12.91 -82.67 10.27
N ALA A 232 -13.37 -83.17 9.11
CA ALA A 232 -14.11 -84.41 8.85
C ALA A 232 -15.61 -84.41 9.26
N THR A 233 -16.59 -84.99 8.55
CA THR A 233 -16.63 -85.93 7.41
C THR A 233 -17.99 -85.85 6.69
N SER A 234 -18.02 -86.30 5.44
CA SER A 234 -19.06 -86.47 4.42
C SER A 234 -20.50 -86.88 4.82
N ALA A 235 -21.52 -86.36 4.09
CA ALA A 235 -22.45 -87.14 3.26
C ALA A 235 -23.45 -86.25 2.43
N LEU A 236 -23.40 -86.37 1.09
CA LEU A 236 -24.49 -86.61 0.08
C LEU A 236 -25.77 -85.70 0.11
N LEU A 237 -26.36 -85.14 -0.97
CA LEU A 237 -26.65 -85.49 -2.40
C LEU A 237 -27.18 -84.18 -3.07
N SER A 238 -26.66 -83.65 -4.20
CA SER A 238 -26.81 -83.98 -5.64
C SER A 238 -27.85 -83.17 -6.44
N THR A 239 -27.38 -82.61 -7.57
CA THR A 239 -28.06 -82.35 -8.89
C THR A 239 -29.12 -81.24 -8.95
N SER A 240 -29.22 -80.40 -9.99
CA SER A 240 -28.87 -80.53 -11.42
C SER A 240 -28.76 -79.16 -12.12
N ASP A 241 -27.76 -79.05 -13.02
CA ASP A 241 -27.78 -78.54 -14.40
C ASP A 241 -28.53 -77.24 -14.77
N ASN A 242 -27.82 -76.24 -15.29
CA ASN A 242 -27.53 -76.23 -16.73
C ASN A 242 -26.41 -75.24 -17.13
N ASP A 243 -25.54 -75.77 -17.99
CA ASP A 243 -24.40 -75.18 -18.71
C ASP A 243 -24.80 -73.95 -19.58
N ASN A 244 -23.92 -73.04 -20.02
CA ASN A 244 -22.66 -73.33 -20.70
C ASN A 244 -21.70 -72.11 -20.78
N ARG A 245 -20.43 -72.46 -20.63
CA ARG A 245 -19.14 -71.83 -20.98
C ARG A 245 -19.10 -71.33 -22.45
N ASN A 246 -18.20 -70.48 -22.97
CA ASN A 246 -16.93 -69.88 -22.55
C ASN A 246 -16.48 -68.85 -23.64
N ALA A 247 -15.49 -68.03 -23.26
CA ALA A 247 -14.35 -67.54 -24.08
C ALA A 247 -14.41 -66.19 -24.84
N ALA A 248 -13.57 -65.29 -24.32
CA ALA A 248 -12.54 -64.48 -24.99
C ALA A 248 -12.94 -63.43 -26.04
N ALA A 249 -12.60 -62.17 -25.80
CA ALA A 249 -11.46 -61.49 -26.43
C ALA A 249 -11.43 -59.98 -26.12
N GLN A 250 -10.22 -59.44 -26.28
CA GLN A 250 -9.75 -58.07 -26.11
C GLN A 250 -10.61 -57.00 -26.81
N GLN A 251 -10.61 -55.75 -26.28
CA GLN A 251 -9.99 -54.61 -26.95
C GLN A 251 -10.05 -53.29 -26.16
N SER A 252 -9.01 -52.49 -26.40
CA SER A 252 -8.65 -51.16 -25.92
C SER A 252 -9.76 -50.10 -26.00
N HIS A 253 -9.65 -48.99 -25.24
CA HIS A 253 -9.71 -47.64 -25.83
C HIS A 253 -9.09 -46.54 -24.96
N ARG A 254 -8.63 -45.51 -25.66
CA ARG A 254 -7.64 -44.47 -25.34
C ARG A 254 -8.15 -43.32 -24.46
N LYS A 255 -7.17 -42.71 -23.77
CA LYS A 255 -7.18 -41.38 -23.14
C LYS A 255 -7.67 -40.26 -24.09
N ARG A 256 -8.42 -39.29 -23.56
CA ARG A 256 -8.75 -38.02 -24.22
C ARG A 256 -8.15 -36.85 -23.43
N LYS A 257 -7.38 -36.00 -24.13
CA LYS A 257 -6.79 -34.74 -23.65
C LYS A 257 -7.88 -33.69 -23.44
N ARG A 258 -7.67 -32.80 -22.47
CA ARG A 258 -8.43 -31.57 -22.23
C ARG A 258 -7.94 -30.45 -23.17
N LEU A 259 -8.89 -29.64 -23.64
CA LEU A 259 -8.69 -28.29 -24.16
C LEU A 259 -8.36 -27.34 -23.01
#